data_AF-A0A9W8LF44-F1
#
_entry.id   AF-A0A9W8LF44-F1
#
_cell.length_a   1.000
_cell.length_b   1.000
_cell.length_c   1.000
_cell.angle_alpha   90.00
_cell.angle_beta   90.00
_cell.angle_gamma   90.00
#
_symmetry.space_group_name_H-M   'P 1'
#
loop_
_entity.id
_entity.type
_entity.pdbx_description
1 polymer ?
#
loop_
_entity_poly.entity_id
_entity_poly.type
_entity_poly.pdbx_seq_one_letter_code
_entity_poly.pdbx_strand_id
1 'polypeptide(L)'
;MRYLAGLISTLVAAATLAAAVPVDSGDVCSGHTDSQHVGKPFADPSSCGQYLTCGSDGKAYTSICPASTYYDVALGVCSATAKASCGDRKV
;
A
#
# COMPACT_ATOMS: atom_id res chain seq x y z
N MET A 1 -48.69 29.32 -28.15
CA MET A 1 -47.33 28.87 -28.52
C MET A 1 -46.44 28.79 -27.29
N ARG A 2 -46.09 27.59 -26.82
CA ARG A 2 -44.81 27.23 -26.16
C ARG A 2 -44.64 25.71 -26.33
N TYR A 3 -43.85 25.30 -27.33
CA TYR A 3 -43.43 23.91 -27.51
C TYR A 3 -42.49 23.56 -26.34
N LEU A 4 -42.91 22.64 -25.46
CA LEU A 4 -42.00 22.03 -24.48
C LEU A 4 -41.12 21.00 -25.21
N ALA A 5 -40.00 21.49 -25.75
CA ALA A 5 -38.87 20.66 -26.12
C ALA A 5 -38.10 20.29 -24.84
N GLY A 6 -37.90 18.99 -24.59
CA GLY A 6 -37.13 18.54 -23.43
C GLY A 6 -37.03 17.03 -23.25
N LEU A 7 -37.05 16.24 -24.33
CA LEU A 7 -36.76 14.80 -24.30
C LEU A 7 -35.29 14.56 -24.62
N ILE A 8 -34.40 14.85 -23.67
CA ILE A 8 -33.03 14.34 -23.71
C ILE A 8 -32.62 14.02 -22.26
N SER A 9 -33.18 12.93 -21.73
CA SER A 9 -32.69 12.35 -20.48
C SER A 9 -31.41 11.60 -20.83
N THR A 10 -30.28 12.32 -20.77
CA THR A 10 -28.96 11.73 -20.95
C THR A 10 -28.71 10.77 -19.79
N LEU A 11 -28.82 9.46 -20.05
CA LEU A 11 -28.25 8.44 -19.20
C LEU A 11 -26.73 8.64 -19.22
N VAL A 12 -26.22 9.40 -18.26
CA VAL A 12 -24.79 9.46 -17.98
C VAL A 12 -24.38 8.06 -17.53
N ALA A 13 -23.70 7.33 -18.40
CA ALA A 13 -23.00 6.11 -18.01
C ALA A 13 -21.91 6.52 -17.03
N ALA A 14 -22.19 6.43 -15.74
CA ALA A 14 -21.20 6.59 -14.68
C ALA A 14 -20.24 5.38 -14.74
N ALA A 15 -19.24 5.46 -15.62
CA ALA A 15 -18.10 4.56 -15.58
C ALA A 15 -17.28 4.93 -14.34
N THR A 16 -17.51 4.24 -13.22
CA THR A 16 -16.67 4.35 -12.04
C THR A 16 -15.30 3.76 -12.38
N LEU A 17 -14.38 4.60 -12.83
CA LEU A 17 -12.96 4.29 -12.89
C LEU A 17 -12.49 4.10 -11.44
N ALA A 18 -12.52 2.86 -10.96
CA ALA A 18 -11.77 2.47 -9.78
C ALA A 18 -10.29 2.59 -10.14
N ALA A 19 -9.73 3.79 -9.96
CA ALA A 19 -8.29 3.95 -9.97
C ALA A 19 -7.76 3.13 -8.79
N ALA A 20 -6.94 2.11 -9.08
CA ALA A 20 -6.15 1.47 -8.04
C ALA A 20 -5.26 2.56 -7.45
N VAL A 21 -5.58 3.05 -6.25
CA VAL A 21 -4.69 3.97 -5.55
C VAL A 21 -3.39 3.22 -5.31
N PRO A 22 -2.25 3.73 -5.79
CA PRO A 22 -0.97 3.12 -5.44
C PRO A 22 -0.86 3.19 -3.92
N VAL A 23 -0.76 2.03 -3.26
CA VAL A 23 -0.52 1.95 -1.82
C VAL A 23 0.87 2.54 -1.60
N ASP A 24 0.90 3.77 -1.09
CA ASP A 24 2.13 4.44 -0.70
C ASP A 24 2.63 3.84 0.62
N SER A 25 3.95 3.65 0.73
CA SER A 25 4.58 3.11 1.93
C SER A 25 4.26 3.93 3.19
N GLY A 26 3.91 5.22 3.05
CA GLY A 26 3.48 6.09 4.15
C GLY A 26 2.09 5.79 4.70
N ASP A 27 1.19 5.18 3.91
CA ASP A 27 -0.19 4.89 4.33
C ASP A 27 -0.33 3.53 5.04
N VAL A 28 0.68 2.66 4.95
CA VAL A 28 0.66 1.31 5.56
C VAL A 28 0.37 1.34 7.07
N CYS A 29 0.70 2.43 7.74
CA CYS A 29 0.50 2.58 9.18
C CYS A 29 -0.81 3.30 9.56
N SER A 30 -1.63 3.71 8.58
CA SER A 30 -2.94 4.33 8.81
C SER A 30 -3.87 3.36 9.55
N GLY A 31 -4.08 3.61 10.84
CA GLY A 31 -4.92 2.76 11.71
C GLY A 31 -4.16 1.65 12.47
N HIS A 32 -2.85 1.53 12.27
CA HIS A 32 -1.98 0.57 12.97
C HIS A 32 -1.26 1.21 14.18
N THR A 33 -2.01 1.92 15.03
CA THR A 33 -1.50 2.63 16.21
C THR A 33 -1.70 1.88 17.52
N ASP A 34 -2.25 0.66 17.48
CA ASP A 34 -2.43 -0.18 18.65
C ASP A 34 -1.14 -0.93 19.03
N SER A 35 -1.09 -1.42 20.26
CA SER A 35 0.10 -2.09 20.82
C SER A 35 0.50 -3.38 20.11
N GLN A 36 -0.37 -3.97 19.27
CA GLN A 36 -0.02 -5.15 18.48
C GLN A 36 0.82 -4.77 17.27
N HIS A 37 0.55 -3.63 16.63
CA HIS A 37 1.19 -3.23 15.38
C HIS A 37 2.32 -2.22 15.56
N VAL A 38 2.26 -1.38 16.59
CA VAL A 38 3.34 -0.42 16.86
C VAL A 38 4.65 -1.15 17.14
N GLY A 39 5.72 -0.70 16.49
CA GLY A 39 7.04 -1.29 16.60
C GLY A 39 7.20 -2.65 15.90
N LYS A 40 6.15 -3.18 15.24
CA LYS A 40 6.26 -4.40 14.44
C LYS A 40 6.68 -4.08 13.01
N PRO A 41 7.52 -4.94 12.41
CA PRO A 41 7.95 -4.77 11.03
C PRO A 41 6.88 -5.27 10.05
N PHE A 42 6.57 -4.43 9.07
CA PHE A 42 5.64 -4.65 7.95
C PHE A 42 6.41 -4.69 6.63
N ALA A 43 5.91 -5.44 5.66
CA ALA A 43 6.45 -5.35 4.30
C ALA A 43 6.18 -3.96 3.72
N ASP A 44 7.22 -3.36 3.15
CA ASP A 44 7.04 -2.19 2.30
C ASP A 44 6.34 -2.65 1.00
N PRO A 45 5.25 -2.01 0.56
CA PRO A 45 4.51 -2.40 -0.64
C PRO A 45 5.25 -2.09 -1.94
N SER A 46 6.22 -1.18 -1.89
CA SER A 46 6.95 -0.70 -3.07
C SER A 46 8.26 -1.47 -3.30
N SER A 47 8.95 -1.89 -2.24
CA SER A 47 10.31 -2.44 -2.28
C SER A 47 10.50 -3.59 -1.30
N CYS A 48 11.03 -4.71 -1.79
CA CYS A 48 11.41 -5.85 -0.95
C CYS A 48 12.69 -5.64 -0.16
N GLY A 49 13.54 -4.71 -0.60
CA GLY A 49 14.81 -4.43 0.05
C GLY A 49 14.65 -3.60 1.33
N GLN A 50 13.43 -3.34 1.76
CA GLN A 50 13.12 -2.53 2.94
C GLN A 50 11.82 -2.99 3.58
N TYR A 51 11.65 -2.61 4.84
CA TYR A 51 10.47 -2.88 5.63
C TYR A 51 10.08 -1.62 6.40
N LEU A 52 8.83 -1.56 6.82
CA LEU A 52 8.25 -0.42 7.51
C LEU A 52 8.01 -0.81 8.96
N THR A 53 8.15 0.13 9.89
CA THR A 53 7.71 -0.05 11.27
C THR A 53 6.74 1.06 11.61
N CYS A 54 5.59 0.72 12.18
CA CYS A 54 4.59 1.71 12.54
C CYS A 54 4.88 2.33 13.91
N GLY A 55 4.85 3.65 13.97
CA GLY A 55 4.85 4.41 15.21
C GLY A 55 3.45 4.51 15.83
N SER A 56 3.40 4.84 17.12
CA SER A 56 2.14 5.16 17.82
C SER A 56 1.45 6.41 17.28
N ASP A 57 2.17 7.23 16.51
CA ASP A 57 1.68 8.40 15.79
C ASP A 57 1.09 8.05 14.40
N GLY A 58 1.05 6.76 14.04
CA GLY A 58 0.53 6.27 12.77
C GLY A 58 1.47 6.51 11.59
N LYS A 59 2.71 6.94 11.84
CA LYS A 59 3.71 7.13 10.80
C LYS A 59 4.45 5.83 10.51
N ALA A 60 4.77 5.63 9.24
CA ALA A 60 5.65 4.55 8.80
C ALA A 60 7.12 4.99 8.85
N TYR A 61 7.95 4.17 9.47
CA TYR A 61 9.40 4.33 9.49
C TYR A 61 10.04 3.25 8.63
N THR A 62 10.68 3.65 7.53
CA THR A 62 11.33 2.71 6.60
C THR A 62 12.72 2.32 7.09
N SER A 63 13.01 1.03 7.07
CA SER A 63 14.32 0.43 7.37
C SER A 63 14.78 -0.41 6.19
N ILE A 64 16.01 -0.19 5.74
CA ILE A 64 16.58 -0.86 4.58
C ILE A 64 17.30 -2.14 5.01
N CYS A 65 17.04 -3.24 4.31
CA CYS A 65 17.73 -4.50 4.49
C CYS A 65 19.18 -4.41 3.95
N PRO A 66 20.17 -4.99 4.65
CA PRO A 66 21.56 -4.97 4.21
C PRO A 66 21.79 -5.85 2.97
N ALA A 67 22.84 -5.54 2.20
CA ALA A 67 23.47 -6.42 1.20
C ALA A 67 22.56 -7.42 0.45
N SER A 68 21.84 -6.98 -0.59
CA SER A 68 21.01 -7.83 -1.47
C SER A 68 20.11 -8.84 -0.73
N THR A 69 19.70 -8.52 0.50
CA THR A 69 18.70 -9.27 1.25
C THR A 69 17.35 -8.56 1.18
N TYR A 70 16.30 -9.32 1.45
CA TYR A 70 14.93 -8.86 1.30
C TYR A 70 14.16 -9.17 2.57
N TYR A 71 13.18 -8.34 2.89
CA TYR A 71 12.39 -8.53 4.10
C TYR A 71 11.51 -9.78 4.00
N ASP A 72 11.73 -10.73 4.90
CA ASP A 72 10.92 -11.93 5.07
C ASP A 72 9.80 -11.65 6.06
N VAL A 73 8.56 -11.55 5.57
CA VAL A 73 7.39 -11.25 6.42
C VAL A 73 7.08 -12.39 7.38
N ALA A 74 7.40 -13.63 7.02
CA ALA A 74 7.11 -14.79 7.86
C ALA A 74 8.09 -14.89 9.04
N LEU A 75 9.35 -14.51 8.82
CA LEU A 75 10.40 -14.56 9.83
C LEU A 75 10.63 -13.21 10.54
N GLY A 76 10.14 -12.11 9.98
CA GLY A 76 10.35 -10.75 10.49
C GLY A 76 11.79 -10.27 10.37
N VAL A 77 12.58 -10.83 9.45
CA VAL A 77 14.01 -10.53 9.27
C VAL A 77 14.38 -10.38 7.81
N CYS A 78 15.50 -9.70 7.54
CA CYS A 78 16.06 -9.64 6.19
C CYS A 78 16.77 -10.94 5.85
N SER A 79 16.37 -11.59 4.75
CA SER A 79 16.97 -12.83 4.24
C SER A 79 17.14 -12.78 2.72
N ALA A 80 18.19 -13.42 2.20
CA ALA A 80 18.37 -13.60 0.76
C ALA A 80 17.29 -14.50 0.14
N THR A 81 16.75 -15.45 0.91
CA THR A 81 15.71 -16.38 0.45
C THR A 81 14.37 -15.69 0.22
N ALA A 82 14.10 -14.59 0.93
CA ALA A 82 12.88 -13.81 0.81
C ALA A 82 12.71 -13.15 -0.57
N LYS A 83 13.79 -13.10 -1.38
CA LYS A 83 13.73 -12.70 -2.79
C LYS A 83 12.68 -13.51 -3.57
N ALA A 84 12.53 -14.80 -3.27
CA ALA A 84 11.57 -15.67 -3.96
C ALA A 84 10.12 -15.29 -3.66
N SER A 85 9.85 -14.74 -2.47
CA SER A 85 8.53 -14.32 -2.00
C SER A 85 8.27 -12.83 -2.23
N CYS A 86 9.09 -12.19 -3.07
CA CYS A 86 9.04 -10.74 -3.26
C CYS A 86 7.81 -10.26 -4.05
N GLY A 87 7.28 -11.10 -4.94
CA GLY A 87 6.16 -10.75 -5.80
C GLY A 87 6.51 -9.59 -6.74
N ASP A 88 5.59 -8.63 -6.86
CA ASP A 88 5.72 -7.47 -7.76
C ASP A 88 6.50 -6.29 -7.17
N ARG A 89 6.99 -6.42 -5.93
CA ARG A 89 7.75 -5.36 -5.27
C ARG A 89 9.13 -5.19 -5.91
N LYS A 90 9.65 -3.97 -5.85
CA LYS A 90 10.98 -3.65 -6.37
C LYS A 90 12.07 -4.39 -5.58
N VAL A 91 12.97 -5.05 -6.32
CA VAL A 91 14.23 -5.62 -5.81
C VAL A 91 15.44 -4.78 -6.21
#